data_AF-A0AA97P5S7-F1
#
_entry.id   AF-A0AA97P5S7-F1
#
_cell.length_a   1.000
_cell.length_b   1.000
_cell.length_c   1.000
_cell.angle_alpha   90.00
_cell.angle_beta   90.00
_cell.angle_gamma   90.00
#
_symmetry.space_group_name_H-M   'P 1'
#
loop_
_entity.id
_entity.type
_entity.pdbx_description
1 polymer ?
#
loop_
_entity_poly.entity_id
_entity_poly.type
_entity_poly.pdbx_seq_one_letter_code
_entity_poly.pdbx_strand_id
1 'polypeptide(L)'
;MCKSSSLAFVLMFAFLFRLEAPTWRLVAIIATMTAGVVMMVAGEVEFKLGGFFLVISAAFFSGFRWALTQILLLRNPATSNPFSSIFFLAPIMFLTLFTIAVFVEGLGELVEGFKALAAAKGALAAPAIVIFPGAIAFAMTVSEFALLQRTSVVTLSIAGIFKEVVTISAASIVFGDTLTIINISGLVVTIGAIGAYNYIKITRMREDARATVHGDHRAGGEGAGVNSTSASEDEDEDATLLMPGRSEDGKGGRTLFDAEQETKTNFALGSGGVGRSAEH
;
A
#
# COMPACT_ATOMS: atom_id res chain seq x y z
N MET A 1 16.86 -18.51 -3.74
CA MET A 1 15.99 -17.38 -3.31
C MET A 1 15.56 -16.47 -4.47
N CYS A 2 14.93 -16.98 -5.53
CA CYS A 2 14.39 -16.13 -6.61
C CYS A 2 13.14 -15.31 -6.19
N LYS A 3 12.66 -15.43 -4.94
CA LYS A 3 11.53 -14.66 -4.41
C LYS A 3 11.78 -13.14 -4.44
N SER A 4 13.04 -12.70 -4.32
CA SER A 4 13.43 -11.29 -4.41
C SER A 4 13.22 -10.70 -5.82
N SER A 5 13.20 -11.51 -6.88
CA SER A 5 12.87 -11.02 -8.24
C SER A 5 11.39 -10.61 -8.39
N SER A 6 10.53 -10.94 -7.41
CA SER A 6 9.17 -10.39 -7.36
C SER A 6 9.16 -8.87 -7.35
N LEU A 7 10.16 -8.24 -6.71
CA LEU A 7 10.32 -6.79 -6.70
C LEU A 7 10.52 -6.25 -8.13
N ALA A 8 11.39 -6.88 -8.93
CA ALA A 8 11.60 -6.50 -10.32
C ALA A 8 10.31 -6.62 -11.16
N PHE A 9 9.53 -7.69 -10.98
CA PHE A 9 8.22 -7.84 -11.64
C PHE A 9 7.18 -6.83 -11.15
N VAL A 10 7.13 -6.51 -9.85
CA VAL A 10 6.22 -5.49 -9.32
C VAL A 10 6.50 -4.13 -9.97
N LEU A 11 7.77 -3.77 -10.16
CA LEU A 11 8.18 -2.51 -10.79
C LEU A 11 7.89 -2.49 -12.30
N MET A 12 8.16 -3.60 -12.98
CA MET A 12 7.79 -3.77 -14.39
C MET A 12 6.29 -3.52 -14.56
N PHE A 13 5.44 -4.06 -13.69
CA PHE A 13 4.01 -3.77 -13.69
C PHE A 13 3.65 -2.36 -13.26
N ALA A 14 4.34 -1.78 -12.27
CA ALA A 14 4.13 -0.40 -11.83
C ALA A 14 4.36 0.60 -12.98
N PHE A 15 5.41 0.39 -13.78
CA PHE A 15 5.69 1.21 -14.97
C PHE A 15 4.77 0.85 -16.14
N LEU A 16 4.52 -0.43 -16.42
CA LEU A 16 3.65 -0.88 -17.53
C LEU A 16 2.21 -0.36 -17.41
N PHE A 17 1.66 -0.34 -16.20
CA PHE A 17 0.34 0.24 -15.91
C PHE A 17 0.40 1.74 -15.54
N ARG A 18 1.57 2.39 -15.70
CA ARG A 18 1.80 3.82 -15.49
C ARG A 18 1.37 4.35 -14.10
N LEU A 19 1.59 3.55 -13.05
CA LEU A 19 1.28 3.89 -11.65
C LEU A 19 2.38 4.74 -10.97
N GLU A 20 3.56 4.83 -11.58
CA GLU A 20 4.73 5.60 -11.10
C GLU A 20 5.56 6.06 -12.31
N ALA A 21 6.15 7.26 -12.27
CA ALA A 21 6.99 7.78 -13.35
C ALA A 21 8.42 7.17 -13.30
N PRO A 22 8.95 6.62 -14.40
CA PRO A 22 10.26 5.97 -14.42
C PRO A 22 11.40 7.00 -14.43
N THR A 23 11.80 7.48 -13.25
CA THR A 23 12.97 8.37 -13.10
C THR A 23 14.26 7.57 -12.89
N TRP A 24 15.36 7.97 -13.53
CA TRP A 24 16.66 7.28 -13.45
C TRP A 24 17.17 7.10 -12.01
N ARG A 25 16.92 8.09 -11.13
CA ARG A 25 17.28 8.02 -9.69
C ARG A 25 16.52 6.89 -8.98
N LEU A 26 15.23 6.71 -9.29
CA LEU A 26 14.40 5.63 -8.73
C LEU A 26 14.89 4.25 -9.20
N VAL A 27 15.18 4.11 -10.50
CA VAL A 27 15.71 2.86 -11.08
C VAL A 27 17.04 2.47 -10.42
N ALA A 28 17.97 3.41 -10.25
CA ALA A 28 19.27 3.16 -9.63
C ALA A 28 19.17 2.71 -8.15
N ILE A 29 18.29 3.34 -7.37
CA ILE A 29 17.99 2.93 -5.99
C ILE A 29 17.51 1.47 -5.96
N ILE A 30 16.58 1.10 -6.82
CA ILE A 30 15.94 -0.21 -6.71
C ILE A 30 16.82 -1.32 -7.31
N ALA A 31 17.64 -1.00 -8.30
CA ALA A 31 18.74 -1.87 -8.73
C ALA A 31 19.70 -2.14 -7.55
N THR A 32 20.05 -1.11 -6.77
CA THR A 32 20.88 -1.24 -5.55
C THR A 32 20.20 -2.09 -4.47
N MET A 33 18.89 -1.90 -4.23
CA MET A 33 18.12 -2.78 -3.32
C MET A 33 18.15 -4.24 -3.77
N THR A 34 17.94 -4.48 -5.06
CA THR A 34 17.92 -5.82 -5.65
C THR A 34 19.30 -6.49 -5.53
N ALA A 35 20.38 -5.74 -5.77
CA ALA A 35 21.75 -6.20 -5.56
C ALA A 35 22.03 -6.55 -4.08
N GLY A 36 21.63 -5.69 -3.12
CA GLY A 36 21.80 -5.96 -1.69
C GLY A 36 21.05 -7.22 -1.23
N VAL A 37 19.82 -7.42 -1.71
CA VAL A 37 19.06 -8.65 -1.43
C VAL A 37 19.71 -9.87 -2.11
N VAL A 38 20.24 -9.76 -3.34
CA VAL A 38 20.98 -10.85 -3.99
C VAL A 38 22.30 -11.19 -3.27
N MET A 39 22.93 -10.24 -2.58
CA MET A 39 24.08 -10.53 -1.70
C MET A 39 23.66 -11.31 -0.44
N MET A 40 22.52 -10.99 0.18
CA MET A 40 21.96 -11.77 1.32
C MET A 40 21.61 -13.23 0.99
N VAL A 41 21.66 -13.59 -0.29
CA VAL A 41 21.23 -14.85 -0.89
C VAL A 41 22.41 -15.73 -1.31
N ALA A 42 23.62 -15.15 -1.41
CA ALA A 42 24.76 -15.79 -2.05
C ALA A 42 25.33 -16.93 -1.19
N GLY A 43 25.10 -18.18 -1.62
CA GLY A 43 25.62 -19.38 -0.93
C GLY A 43 24.77 -20.65 -1.10
N GLU A 44 23.53 -20.55 -1.58
CA GLU A 44 22.63 -21.69 -1.84
C GLU A 44 23.14 -22.58 -3.01
N VAL A 45 23.32 -23.89 -2.76
CA VAL A 45 24.07 -24.80 -3.68
C VAL A 45 23.17 -25.77 -4.50
N GLU A 46 21.90 -25.98 -4.14
CA GLU A 46 20.98 -26.82 -4.93
C GLU A 46 20.13 -26.01 -5.94
N PHE A 47 20.65 -25.82 -7.16
CA PHE A 47 19.86 -25.24 -8.24
C PHE A 47 18.96 -26.28 -8.94
N LYS A 48 17.66 -26.26 -8.62
CA LYS A 48 16.64 -27.09 -9.30
C LYS A 48 15.81 -26.26 -10.29
N LEU A 49 15.98 -26.56 -11.59
CA LEU A 49 15.30 -25.87 -12.71
C LEU A 49 13.77 -25.76 -12.53
N GLY A 50 13.10 -26.82 -12.08
CA GLY A 50 11.65 -26.81 -11.85
C GLY A 50 11.23 -25.78 -10.78
N GLY A 51 11.97 -25.73 -9.66
CA GLY A 51 11.73 -24.73 -8.60
C GLY A 51 12.02 -23.31 -9.06
N PHE A 52 13.04 -23.12 -9.91
CA PHE A 52 13.37 -21.81 -10.49
C PHE A 52 12.21 -21.23 -11.31
N PHE A 53 11.64 -22.00 -12.25
CA PHE A 53 10.46 -21.56 -13.01
C PHE A 53 9.25 -21.28 -12.11
N LEU A 54 9.00 -22.15 -11.13
CA LEU A 54 7.86 -22.02 -10.23
C LEU A 54 7.94 -20.74 -9.38
N VAL A 55 9.14 -20.36 -8.93
CA VAL A 55 9.37 -19.10 -8.21
C VAL A 55 9.28 -17.88 -9.12
N ILE A 56 9.75 -17.94 -10.38
CA ILE A 56 9.58 -16.83 -11.34
C ILE A 56 8.10 -16.58 -11.63
N SER A 57 7.31 -17.62 -11.88
CA SER A 57 5.86 -17.48 -12.09
C SER A 57 5.14 -16.93 -10.85
N ALA A 58 5.50 -17.41 -9.65
CA ALA A 58 4.95 -16.89 -8.40
C ALA A 58 5.33 -15.40 -8.17
N ALA A 59 6.55 -15.02 -8.53
CA ALA A 59 7.05 -13.64 -8.46
C ALA A 59 6.29 -12.71 -9.42
N PHE A 60 6.05 -13.15 -10.67
CA PHE A 60 5.23 -12.47 -11.66
C PHE A 60 3.80 -12.24 -11.16
N PHE A 61 3.10 -13.30 -10.72
CA PHE A 61 1.73 -13.17 -10.21
C PHE A 61 1.63 -12.31 -8.94
N SER A 62 2.67 -12.29 -8.10
CA SER A 62 2.71 -11.43 -6.91
C SER A 62 2.74 -9.94 -7.28
N GLY A 63 3.55 -9.56 -8.28
CA GLY A 63 3.58 -8.18 -8.80
C GLY A 63 2.29 -7.79 -9.52
N PHE A 64 1.77 -8.69 -10.36
CA PHE A 64 0.52 -8.50 -11.07
C PHE A 64 -0.66 -8.29 -10.11
N ARG A 65 -0.77 -9.10 -9.04
CA ARG A 65 -1.80 -8.95 -8.01
C ARG A 65 -1.76 -7.56 -7.39
N TRP A 66 -0.60 -7.10 -6.94
CA TRP A 66 -0.51 -5.80 -6.28
C TRP A 66 -0.81 -4.64 -7.22
N ALA A 67 -0.35 -4.69 -8.47
CA ALA A 67 -0.67 -3.68 -9.47
C ALA A 67 -2.18 -3.64 -9.78
N LEU A 68 -2.83 -4.79 -10.01
CA LEU A 68 -4.28 -4.87 -10.16
C LEU A 68 -5.03 -4.37 -8.92
N THR A 69 -4.54 -4.67 -7.71
CA THR A 69 -5.13 -4.21 -6.46
C THR A 69 -5.09 -2.68 -6.39
N GLN A 70 -3.96 -2.04 -6.75
CA GLN A 70 -3.87 -0.58 -6.79
C GLN A 70 -4.82 0.02 -7.84
N ILE A 71 -4.90 -0.56 -9.05
CA ILE A 71 -5.83 -0.10 -10.11
C ILE A 71 -7.30 -0.20 -9.65
N LEU A 72 -7.67 -1.29 -8.98
CA LEU A 72 -9.02 -1.52 -8.47
C LEU A 72 -9.40 -0.48 -7.41
N LEU A 73 -8.49 -0.22 -6.47
CA LEU A 73 -8.64 0.76 -5.39
C LEU A 73 -8.77 2.19 -5.91
N LEU A 74 -8.00 2.55 -6.93
CA LEU A 74 -8.01 3.89 -7.51
C LEU A 74 -9.25 4.16 -8.39
N ARG A 75 -9.80 3.13 -9.05
CA ARG A 75 -10.96 3.27 -9.95
C ARG A 75 -12.32 3.18 -9.24
N ASN A 76 -12.40 2.64 -8.01
CA ASN A 76 -13.67 2.39 -7.33
C ASN A 76 -13.80 3.16 -6.01
N PRO A 77 -14.51 4.31 -5.97
CA PRO A 77 -14.68 5.09 -4.73
C PRO A 77 -15.42 4.32 -3.62
N ALA A 78 -16.21 3.30 -3.96
CA ALA A 78 -16.82 2.36 -3.00
C ALA A 78 -15.80 1.52 -2.19
N THR A 79 -14.55 1.44 -2.67
CA THR A 79 -13.44 0.73 -2.01
C THR A 79 -12.52 1.66 -1.21
N SER A 80 -12.90 2.93 -1.03
CA SER A 80 -12.12 3.97 -0.30
C SER A 80 -11.74 3.66 1.15
N ASN A 81 -12.25 2.57 1.73
CA ASN A 81 -11.85 2.05 3.03
C ASN A 81 -11.15 0.68 2.87
N PRO A 82 -10.01 0.41 3.54
CA PRO A 82 -9.29 -0.87 3.44
C PRO A 82 -10.15 -2.07 3.85
N PHE A 83 -11.00 -1.90 4.88
CA PHE A 83 -11.90 -2.95 5.36
C PHE A 83 -13.00 -3.27 4.34
N SER A 84 -13.53 -2.27 3.62
CA SER A 84 -14.49 -2.49 2.52
C SER A 84 -13.83 -3.29 1.38
N SER A 85 -12.61 -2.90 1.01
CA SER A 85 -11.82 -3.60 -0.02
C SER A 85 -11.59 -5.07 0.34
N ILE A 86 -11.20 -5.33 1.59
CA ILE A 86 -10.99 -6.69 2.10
C ILE A 86 -12.31 -7.46 2.21
N PHE A 87 -13.43 -6.82 2.58
CA PHE A 87 -14.74 -7.48 2.61
C PHE A 87 -15.15 -8.05 1.25
N PHE A 88 -14.90 -7.33 0.15
CA PHE A 88 -15.18 -7.83 -1.20
C PHE A 88 -14.16 -8.87 -1.70
N LEU A 89 -12.89 -8.77 -1.30
CA LEU A 89 -11.82 -9.68 -1.76
C LEU A 89 -11.70 -10.96 -0.92
N ALA A 90 -12.00 -10.91 0.38
CA ALA A 90 -11.90 -12.04 1.30
C ALA A 90 -12.70 -13.28 0.88
N PRO A 91 -13.98 -13.22 0.45
CA PRO A 91 -14.74 -14.41 0.09
C PRO A 91 -14.16 -15.12 -1.15
N ILE A 92 -13.71 -14.37 -2.16
CA ILE A 92 -13.10 -14.97 -3.36
C ILE A 92 -11.69 -15.54 -3.06
N MET A 93 -10.90 -14.87 -2.21
CA MET A 93 -9.63 -15.42 -1.72
C MET A 93 -9.84 -16.68 -0.89
N PHE A 94 -10.84 -16.72 -0.02
CA PHE A 94 -11.18 -17.89 0.78
C PHE A 94 -11.59 -19.08 -0.09
N LEU A 95 -12.53 -18.88 -1.03
CA LEU A 95 -13.00 -19.95 -1.92
C LEU A 95 -11.87 -20.53 -2.79
N THR A 96 -11.02 -19.66 -3.35
CA THR A 96 -9.90 -20.10 -4.20
C THR A 96 -8.83 -20.85 -3.40
N LEU A 97 -8.42 -20.32 -2.23
CA LEU A 97 -7.48 -21.01 -1.35
C LEU A 97 -8.04 -22.33 -0.80
N PHE A 98 -9.30 -22.36 -0.39
CA PHE A 98 -9.96 -23.58 0.10
C PHE A 98 -10.05 -24.66 -0.98
N THR A 99 -10.39 -24.29 -2.22
CA THR A 99 -10.42 -25.24 -3.35
C THR A 99 -9.03 -25.83 -3.63
N ILE A 100 -7.98 -25.02 -3.59
CA ILE A 100 -6.59 -25.48 -3.77
C ILE A 100 -6.15 -26.37 -2.61
N ALA A 101 -6.43 -25.99 -1.36
CA ALA A 101 -6.09 -26.79 -0.18
C ALA A 101 -6.78 -28.17 -0.21
N VAL A 102 -8.07 -28.22 -0.56
CA VAL A 102 -8.81 -29.48 -0.72
C VAL A 102 -8.22 -30.38 -1.81
N PHE A 103 -7.71 -29.79 -2.90
CA PHE A 103 -7.10 -30.56 -3.99
C PHE A 103 -5.67 -31.05 -3.68
N VAL A 104 -4.89 -30.27 -2.93
CA VAL A 104 -3.48 -30.56 -2.63
C VAL A 104 -3.30 -31.42 -1.37
N GLU A 105 -4.04 -31.12 -0.30
CA GLU A 105 -3.89 -31.74 1.03
C GLU A 105 -5.00 -32.76 1.31
N GLY A 106 -6.18 -32.59 0.73
CA GLY A 106 -7.33 -33.45 0.96
C GLY A 106 -8.12 -33.13 2.24
N LEU A 107 -9.45 -33.32 2.19
CA LEU A 107 -10.34 -33.02 3.33
C LEU A 107 -10.12 -33.93 4.55
N GLY A 108 -9.64 -35.17 4.34
CA GLY A 108 -9.40 -36.13 5.42
C GLY A 108 -8.25 -35.70 6.33
N GLU A 109 -7.08 -35.48 5.75
CA GLU A 109 -5.85 -35.04 6.43
C GLU A 109 -6.07 -33.73 7.20
N LEU A 110 -6.79 -32.76 6.61
CA LEU A 110 -7.08 -31.49 7.26
C LEU A 110 -7.92 -31.66 8.54
N VAL A 111 -8.94 -32.53 8.50
CA VAL A 111 -9.80 -32.83 9.65
C VAL A 111 -9.05 -33.67 10.69
N GLU A 112 -8.18 -34.58 10.27
CA GLU A 112 -7.36 -35.39 11.16
C GLU A 112 -6.29 -34.56 11.88
N GLY A 113 -5.58 -33.68 11.17
CA GLY A 113 -4.63 -32.72 11.74
C GLY A 113 -5.28 -31.80 12.78
N PHE A 114 -6.50 -31.30 12.51
CA PHE A 114 -7.23 -30.50 13.50
C PHE A 114 -7.66 -31.32 14.73
N LYS A 115 -8.10 -32.57 14.54
CA LYS A 115 -8.41 -33.49 15.66
C LYS A 115 -7.17 -33.81 16.51
N ALA A 116 -6.02 -34.05 15.88
CA ALA A 116 -4.76 -34.29 16.56
C ALA A 116 -4.33 -33.07 17.39
N LEU A 117 -4.46 -31.85 16.82
CA LEU A 117 -4.20 -30.61 17.55
C LEU A 117 -5.17 -30.40 18.73
N ALA A 118 -6.46 -30.70 18.53
CA ALA A 118 -7.48 -30.65 19.59
C ALA A 118 -7.25 -31.67 20.71
N ALA A 119 -6.73 -32.87 20.39
CA ALA A 119 -6.33 -33.86 21.38
C ALA A 119 -5.07 -33.43 22.16
N ALA A 120 -4.08 -32.83 21.49
CA ALA A 120 -2.81 -32.46 22.09
C ALA A 120 -2.84 -31.16 22.92
N LYS A 121 -3.65 -30.17 22.52
CA LYS A 121 -3.75 -28.85 23.19
C LYS A 121 -5.08 -28.64 23.91
N GLY A 122 -6.07 -29.50 23.71
CA GLY A 122 -7.43 -29.33 24.20
C GLY A 122 -8.33 -28.60 23.21
N ALA A 123 -9.61 -28.96 23.21
CA ALA A 123 -10.61 -28.51 22.22
C ALA A 123 -10.80 -26.99 22.13
N LEU A 124 -10.47 -26.24 23.19
CA LEU A 124 -10.58 -24.78 23.24
C LEU A 124 -9.28 -24.05 22.83
N ALA A 125 -8.11 -24.65 23.09
CA ALA A 125 -6.83 -24.03 22.75
C ALA A 125 -6.40 -24.31 21.30
N ALA A 126 -6.78 -25.46 20.73
CA ALA A 126 -6.51 -25.78 19.33
C ALA A 126 -7.05 -24.74 18.32
N PRO A 127 -8.33 -24.32 18.36
CA PRO A 127 -8.80 -23.24 17.49
C PRO A 127 -8.13 -21.90 17.83
N ALA A 128 -7.84 -21.61 19.10
CA ALA A 128 -7.16 -20.37 19.50
C ALA A 128 -5.75 -20.24 18.90
N ILE A 129 -5.00 -21.36 18.84
CA ILE A 129 -3.65 -21.42 18.22
C ILE A 129 -3.69 -21.13 16.71
N VAL A 130 -4.81 -21.42 16.03
CA VAL A 130 -5.00 -21.10 14.59
C VAL A 130 -5.54 -19.68 14.39
N ILE A 131 -6.50 -19.26 15.22
CA ILE A 131 -7.14 -17.94 15.14
C ILE A 131 -6.15 -16.81 15.47
N PHE A 132 -5.26 -16.99 16.45
CA PHE A 132 -4.29 -15.96 16.85
C PHE A 132 -3.36 -15.48 15.72
N PRO A 133 -2.59 -16.36 15.03
CA PRO A 133 -1.80 -15.94 13.86
C PRO A 133 -2.67 -15.50 12.69
N GLY A 134 -3.88 -16.05 12.53
CA GLY A 134 -4.86 -15.59 11.55
C GLY A 134 -5.27 -14.12 11.75
N ALA A 135 -5.50 -13.70 12.99
CA ALA A 135 -5.82 -12.31 13.35
C ALA A 135 -4.64 -11.37 13.08
N ILE A 136 -3.40 -11.81 13.35
CA ILE A 136 -2.18 -11.04 13.03
C ILE A 136 -2.02 -10.90 11.50
N ALA A 137 -2.22 -11.99 10.74
CA ALA A 137 -2.18 -11.96 9.27
C ALA A 137 -3.28 -11.07 8.67
N PHE A 138 -4.47 -11.05 9.27
CA PHE A 138 -5.54 -10.12 8.89
C PHE A 138 -5.15 -8.67 9.15
N ALA A 139 -4.65 -8.33 10.35
CA ALA A 139 -4.20 -6.98 10.69
C ALA A 139 -3.04 -6.49 9.79
N MET A 140 -2.11 -7.39 9.45
CA MET A 140 -1.06 -7.14 8.45
C MET A 140 -1.66 -6.85 7.07
N THR A 141 -2.63 -7.66 6.61
CA THR A 141 -3.31 -7.45 5.33
C THR A 141 -4.05 -6.11 5.28
N VAL A 142 -4.79 -5.76 6.34
CA VAL A 142 -5.43 -4.44 6.49
C VAL A 142 -4.41 -3.31 6.37
N SER A 143 -3.24 -3.46 7.01
CA SER A 143 -2.16 -2.47 6.96
C SER A 143 -1.55 -2.33 5.56
N GLU A 144 -1.34 -3.43 4.84
CA GLU A 144 -0.84 -3.44 3.46
C GLU A 144 -1.84 -2.76 2.50
N PHE A 145 -3.14 -3.07 2.61
CA PHE A 145 -4.18 -2.39 1.83
C PHE A 145 -4.32 -0.91 2.19
N ALA A 146 -4.22 -0.54 3.48
CA ALA A 146 -4.26 0.85 3.92
C ALA A 146 -3.08 1.66 3.38
N LEU A 147 -1.87 1.09 3.38
CA LEU A 147 -0.69 1.73 2.80
C LEU A 147 -0.84 1.87 1.28
N LEU A 148 -1.37 0.85 0.59
CA LEU A 148 -1.59 0.88 -0.86
C LEU A 148 -2.65 1.90 -1.29
N GLN A 149 -3.67 2.18 -0.47
CA GLN A 149 -4.66 3.23 -0.73
C GLN A 149 -4.10 4.65 -0.56
N ARG A 150 -3.06 4.82 0.26
CA ARG A 150 -2.46 6.13 0.60
C ARG A 150 -1.16 6.42 -0.15
N THR A 151 -0.62 5.44 -0.86
CA THR A 151 0.69 5.51 -1.53
C THR A 151 0.68 4.70 -2.84
N SER A 152 1.86 4.37 -3.39
CA SER A 152 2.00 3.55 -4.59
C SER A 152 2.43 2.11 -4.28
N VAL A 153 2.20 1.17 -5.21
CA VAL A 153 2.71 -0.20 -5.12
C VAL A 153 4.23 -0.28 -4.96
N VAL A 154 4.97 0.70 -5.50
CA VAL A 154 6.42 0.84 -5.28
C VAL A 154 6.72 1.09 -3.80
N THR A 155 5.94 1.96 -3.15
CA THR A 155 6.08 2.26 -1.72
C THR A 155 5.71 1.04 -0.86
N LEU A 156 4.64 0.32 -1.20
CA LEU A 156 4.28 -0.95 -0.55
C LEU A 156 5.39 -2.00 -0.68
N SER A 157 6.01 -2.11 -1.86
CA SER A 157 7.11 -3.05 -2.12
C SER A 157 8.32 -2.77 -1.23
N ILE A 158 8.68 -1.50 -1.08
CA ILE A 158 9.82 -1.07 -0.24
C ILE A 158 9.52 -1.29 1.25
N ALA A 159 8.28 -1.05 1.70
CA ALA A 159 7.84 -1.43 3.04
C ALA A 159 7.91 -2.96 3.26
N GLY A 160 7.61 -3.76 2.22
CA GLY A 160 7.83 -5.20 2.19
C GLY A 160 9.29 -5.58 2.38
N ILE A 161 10.23 -4.99 1.62
CA ILE A 161 11.67 -5.22 1.78
C ILE A 161 12.12 -4.88 3.21
N PHE A 162 11.70 -3.72 3.73
CA PHE A 162 12.03 -3.30 5.10
C PHE A 162 11.55 -4.31 6.14
N LYS A 163 10.31 -4.79 6.02
CA LYS A 163 9.76 -5.86 6.87
C LYS A 163 10.60 -7.14 6.82
N GLU A 164 10.95 -7.62 5.63
CA GLU A 164 11.79 -8.82 5.47
C GLU A 164 13.16 -8.63 6.13
N VAL A 165 13.80 -7.47 5.97
CA VAL A 165 15.08 -7.14 6.64
C VAL A 165 14.94 -7.14 8.16
N VAL A 166 13.86 -6.57 8.71
CA VAL A 166 13.56 -6.61 10.15
C VAL A 166 13.34 -8.06 10.62
N THR A 167 12.63 -8.88 9.86
CA THR A 167 12.39 -10.30 10.17
C THR A 167 13.70 -11.10 10.18
N ILE A 168 14.57 -10.93 9.18
CA ILE A 168 15.90 -11.57 9.13
C ILE A 168 16.77 -11.14 10.31
N SER A 169 16.80 -9.84 10.61
CA SER A 169 17.56 -9.28 11.74
C SER A 169 17.09 -9.85 13.08
N ALA A 170 15.78 -9.87 13.31
CA ALA A 170 15.20 -10.42 14.53
C ALA A 170 15.43 -11.93 14.66
N ALA A 171 15.32 -12.69 13.56
CA ALA A 171 15.61 -14.12 13.55
C ALA A 171 17.07 -14.40 13.93
N SER A 172 18.04 -13.69 13.33
CA SER A 172 19.46 -13.87 13.66
C SER A 172 19.78 -13.53 15.13
N ILE A 173 19.17 -12.47 15.68
CA ILE A 173 19.35 -12.09 17.10
C ILE A 173 18.72 -13.12 18.06
N VAL A 174 17.54 -13.66 17.73
CA VAL A 174 16.79 -14.57 18.61
C VAL A 174 17.30 -16.02 18.55
N PHE A 175 17.62 -16.51 17.35
CA PHE A 175 18.08 -17.89 17.13
C PHE A 175 19.61 -18.02 17.17
N GLY A 176 20.36 -16.91 17.09
CA GLY A 176 21.82 -16.91 17.10
C GLY A 176 22.45 -17.37 15.78
N ASP A 177 21.69 -17.35 14.68
CA ASP A 177 22.14 -17.85 13.38
C ASP A 177 23.40 -17.14 12.89
N THR A 178 24.39 -17.92 12.47
CA THR A 178 25.68 -17.43 11.95
C THR A 178 25.52 -16.83 10.56
N LEU A 179 25.15 -15.55 10.49
CA LEU A 179 25.14 -14.80 9.24
C LEU A 179 26.55 -14.68 8.66
N THR A 180 26.70 -15.00 7.38
CA THR A 180 27.97 -14.79 6.66
C THR A 180 28.28 -13.31 6.52
N ILE A 181 29.56 -12.96 6.35
CA ILE A 181 29.98 -11.56 6.08
C ILE A 181 29.28 -11.00 4.84
N ILE A 182 29.05 -11.85 3.82
CA ILE A 182 28.33 -11.48 2.60
C ILE A 182 26.88 -11.11 2.94
N ASN A 183 26.19 -11.92 3.75
CA ASN A 183 24.80 -11.65 4.15
C ASN A 183 24.67 -10.37 4.98
N ILE A 184 25.60 -10.13 5.91
CA ILE A 184 25.64 -8.89 6.71
C ILE A 184 25.88 -7.68 5.79
N SER A 185 26.79 -7.79 4.82
CA SER A 185 27.06 -6.69 3.87
C SER A 185 25.85 -6.37 2.98
N GLY A 186 25.13 -7.39 2.48
CA GLY A 186 23.88 -7.21 1.74
C GLY A 186 22.81 -6.50 2.56
N LEU A 187 22.67 -6.84 3.84
CA LEU A 187 21.73 -6.22 4.78
C LEU A 187 22.04 -4.72 4.97
N VAL A 188 23.31 -4.35 5.16
CA VAL A 188 23.74 -2.94 5.24
C VAL A 188 23.44 -2.18 3.95
N VAL A 189 23.76 -2.75 2.78
CA VAL A 189 23.47 -2.14 1.46
C VAL A 189 21.97 -1.91 1.27
N THR A 190 21.12 -2.88 1.63
CA THR A 190 19.66 -2.75 1.52
C THR A 190 19.10 -1.68 2.46
N ILE A 191 19.57 -1.59 3.71
CA ILE A 191 19.17 -0.52 4.65
C ILE A 191 19.59 0.85 4.10
N GLY A 192 20.82 0.98 3.59
CA GLY A 192 21.30 2.23 2.97
C GLY A 192 20.45 2.66 1.77
N ALA A 193 20.06 1.73 0.90
CA ALA A 193 19.20 2.01 -0.25
C ALA A 193 17.78 2.43 0.16
N ILE A 194 17.21 1.85 1.24
CA ILE A 194 15.92 2.28 1.80
C ILE A 194 16.01 3.70 2.38
N GLY A 195 17.09 4.02 3.09
CA GLY A 195 17.35 5.36 3.61
C GLY A 195 17.46 6.40 2.48
N ALA A 196 18.24 6.10 1.43
CA ALA A 196 18.39 6.97 0.27
C ALA A 196 17.07 7.19 -0.47
N TYR A 197 16.26 6.14 -0.67
CA TYR A 197 14.92 6.27 -1.25
C TYR A 197 14.03 7.21 -0.43
N ASN A 198 13.96 6.99 0.87
CA ASN A 198 13.12 7.76 1.78
C ASN A 198 13.53 9.25 1.77
N TYR A 199 14.84 9.52 1.83
CA TYR A 199 15.39 10.88 1.74
C TYR A 199 15.03 11.57 0.42
N ILE A 200 15.25 10.92 -0.73
CA ILE A 200 14.92 11.52 -2.05
C ILE A 200 13.41 11.77 -2.18
N LYS A 201 12.57 10.82 -1.74
CA LYS A 201 11.11 10.97 -1.80
C LYS A 201 10.60 12.13 -0.94
N ILE A 202 11.10 12.25 0.30
CA ILE A 202 10.76 13.37 1.19
C ILE A 202 11.29 14.69 0.63
N THR A 203 12.48 14.69 0.00
CA THR A 203 13.07 15.91 -0.56
C THR A 203 12.24 16.44 -1.73
N ARG A 204 11.87 15.58 -2.69
CA ARG A 204 10.97 15.93 -3.81
C ARG A 204 9.62 16.47 -3.30
N MET A 205 8.96 15.74 -2.41
CA MET A 205 7.69 16.20 -1.80
C MET A 205 7.79 17.55 -1.08
N ARG A 206 8.98 17.96 -0.61
CA ARG A 206 9.23 19.28 -0.02
C ARG A 206 9.56 20.34 -1.07
N GLU A 207 10.16 19.96 -2.20
CA GLU A 207 10.43 20.84 -3.35
C GLU A 207 9.12 21.19 -4.05
N ASP A 208 8.28 20.19 -4.37
CA ASP A 208 6.96 20.35 -5.00
C ASP A 208 6.03 21.25 -4.15
N ALA A 209 6.02 21.03 -2.82
CA ALA A 209 5.24 21.83 -1.87
C ALA A 209 5.77 23.27 -1.71
N ARG A 210 7.06 23.53 -2.00
CA ARG A 210 7.63 24.88 -2.01
C ARG A 210 7.35 25.60 -3.33
N ALA A 211 7.40 24.87 -4.45
CA ALA A 211 7.07 25.40 -5.77
C ALA A 211 5.62 25.89 -5.84
N THR A 212 4.66 25.10 -5.33
CA THR A 212 3.24 25.50 -5.24
C THR A 212 3.03 26.77 -4.41
N VAL A 213 3.66 26.89 -3.24
CA VAL A 213 3.57 28.10 -2.40
C VAL A 213 4.22 29.34 -3.05
N HIS A 214 5.31 29.17 -3.83
CA HIS A 214 5.91 30.27 -4.59
C HIS A 214 5.11 30.65 -5.85
N GLY A 215 4.37 29.72 -6.45
CA GLY A 215 3.46 30.01 -7.56
C GLY A 215 2.28 30.91 -7.13
N ASP A 216 1.65 30.58 -6.00
CA ASP A 216 0.46 31.28 -5.50
C ASP A 216 0.76 32.77 -5.17
N HIS A 217 1.96 33.05 -4.64
CA HIS A 217 2.43 34.42 -4.39
C HIS A 217 2.66 35.26 -5.65
N ARG A 218 2.80 34.67 -6.84
CA ARG A 218 2.91 35.41 -8.12
C ARG A 218 1.56 35.60 -8.82
N ALA A 219 0.52 34.88 -8.38
CA ALA A 219 -0.86 35.07 -8.88
C ALA A 219 -1.62 36.17 -8.11
N GLY A 220 -1.24 36.43 -6.85
CA GLY A 220 -1.84 37.46 -5.99
C GLY A 220 -1.30 38.88 -6.16
N GLY A 221 -0.35 39.13 -7.07
CA GLY A 221 0.29 40.43 -7.26
C GLY A 221 0.65 40.70 -8.72
N GLU A 222 0.41 41.95 -9.13
CA GLU A 222 0.78 42.53 -10.44
C GLU A 222 0.05 41.98 -11.68
N GLY A 223 -1.04 42.67 -12.03
CA GLY A 223 -1.32 42.91 -13.44
C GLY A 223 -0.31 43.90 -14.03
N ALA A 224 -0.07 43.77 -15.35
CA ALA A 224 0.85 44.52 -16.22
C ALA A 224 2.34 44.11 -16.20
N GLY A 225 2.92 43.83 -17.38
CA GLY A 225 4.38 43.88 -17.57
C GLY A 225 5.10 42.75 -18.33
N VAL A 226 4.65 42.42 -19.54
CA VAL A 226 5.45 41.93 -20.71
C VAL A 226 6.92 41.48 -20.49
N ASN A 227 7.17 40.19 -20.79
CA ASN A 227 8.38 39.57 -21.38
C ASN A 227 9.74 39.61 -20.63
N SER A 228 10.23 38.43 -20.25
CA SER A 228 11.66 38.09 -20.41
C SER A 228 11.86 36.59 -20.63
N THR A 229 12.73 36.25 -21.58
CA THR A 229 13.14 34.87 -21.90
C THR A 229 14.35 34.50 -21.05
N SER A 230 14.29 33.36 -20.34
CA SER A 230 15.48 32.67 -19.85
C SER A 230 15.24 31.16 -19.88
N ALA A 231 16.07 30.44 -20.62
CA ALA A 231 15.98 28.99 -20.71
C ALA A 231 16.50 28.31 -19.42
N SER A 232 15.80 27.26 -19.02
CA SER A 232 16.36 26.15 -18.23
C SER A 232 15.71 24.88 -18.77
N GLU A 233 16.48 24.11 -19.53
CA GLU A 233 16.11 22.78 -19.98
C GLU A 233 16.15 21.83 -18.77
N ASP A 234 14.99 21.40 -18.29
CA ASP A 234 14.84 20.24 -17.41
C ASP A 234 13.44 19.63 -17.69
N GLU A 235 13.37 18.71 -18.66
CA GLU A 235 12.17 17.92 -18.94
C GLU A 235 11.97 16.83 -17.86
N ASP A 236 11.47 17.23 -16.68
CA ASP A 236 10.86 16.34 -15.69
C ASP A 236 9.38 16.75 -15.56
N GLU A 237 8.52 16.36 -16.51
CA GLU A 237 7.04 16.58 -16.45
C GLU A 237 6.37 15.73 -15.35
N ASP A 238 6.52 16.25 -14.14
CA ASP A 238 5.58 16.40 -13.03
C ASP A 238 4.59 15.27 -12.66
N ALA A 239 4.59 14.98 -11.35
CA ALA A 239 3.86 13.91 -10.70
C ALA A 239 2.47 14.35 -10.19
N THR A 240 1.60 14.82 -11.07
CA THR A 240 0.23 15.27 -10.70
C THR A 240 -0.87 14.27 -11.09
N LEU A 241 -0.73 12.99 -10.72
CA LEU A 241 -1.71 11.94 -11.11
C LEU A 241 -2.20 11.00 -9.99
N LEU A 242 -1.84 11.22 -8.71
CA LEU A 242 -2.41 10.48 -7.56
C LEU A 242 -2.73 11.35 -6.33
N MET A 243 -3.27 12.56 -6.56
CA MET A 243 -4.11 13.26 -5.59
C MET A 243 -5.47 13.53 -6.24
N PRO A 244 -6.61 13.09 -5.67
CA PRO A 244 -7.90 13.60 -6.09
C PRO A 244 -7.96 15.09 -5.71
N GLY A 245 -7.90 15.96 -6.71
CA GLY A 245 -7.87 17.40 -6.52
C GLY A 245 -9.10 17.89 -5.75
N ARG A 246 -8.88 18.58 -4.63
CA ARG A 246 -9.92 19.36 -3.96
C ARG A 246 -9.88 20.79 -4.48
N SER A 247 -10.42 20.96 -5.67
CA SER A 247 -10.68 22.26 -6.30
C SER A 247 -12.19 22.41 -6.47
N GLU A 248 -12.87 22.79 -5.40
CA GLU A 248 -14.20 23.40 -5.50
C GLU A 248 -14.01 24.91 -5.54
N ASP A 249 -14.13 25.49 -6.74
CA ASP A 249 -14.19 26.92 -6.93
C ASP A 249 -15.36 27.52 -6.14
N GLY A 250 -15.09 28.62 -5.44
CA GLY A 250 -16.08 29.28 -4.61
C GLY A 250 -17.20 29.95 -5.42
N LYS A 251 -18.32 29.25 -5.61
CA LYS A 251 -19.66 29.85 -5.82
C LYS A 251 -20.70 29.09 -5.00
N GLY A 252 -21.45 29.84 -4.19
CA GLY A 252 -22.21 29.28 -3.07
C GLY A 252 -23.24 28.20 -3.44
N GLY A 253 -23.06 27.02 -2.86
CA GLY A 253 -24.07 25.96 -2.77
C GLY A 253 -24.31 25.64 -1.30
N ARG A 254 -25.57 25.66 -0.86
CA ARG A 254 -25.95 25.35 0.53
C ARG A 254 -25.64 23.89 0.83
N THR A 255 -25.03 23.60 1.98
CA THR A 255 -24.67 22.23 2.33
C THR A 255 -25.91 21.41 2.67
N LEU A 256 -25.94 20.13 2.27
CA LEU A 256 -27.07 19.23 2.53
C LEU A 256 -27.33 19.00 4.04
N PHE A 257 -26.36 19.34 4.89
CA PHE A 257 -26.50 19.35 6.35
C PHE A 257 -27.35 20.51 6.89
N ASP A 258 -27.42 21.67 6.20
CA ASP A 258 -28.27 22.78 6.63
C ASP A 258 -29.77 22.48 6.41
N ALA A 259 -30.09 21.78 5.32
CA ALA A 259 -31.47 21.43 4.97
C ALA A 259 -32.13 20.48 5.99
N GLU A 260 -31.36 19.56 6.59
CA GLU A 260 -31.89 18.65 7.61
C GLU A 260 -32.04 19.34 8.98
N GLN A 261 -31.31 20.44 9.22
CA GLN A 261 -31.38 21.20 10.47
C GLN A 261 -32.54 22.20 10.44
N GLU A 262 -32.75 22.96 9.36
CA GLU A 262 -33.92 23.84 9.21
C GLU A 262 -35.25 23.08 9.27
N THR A 263 -35.30 21.85 8.73
CA THR A 263 -36.53 21.03 8.75
C THR A 263 -36.92 20.64 10.19
N LYS A 264 -35.93 20.40 11.06
CA LYS A 264 -36.17 20.06 12.48
C LYS A 264 -36.49 21.30 13.34
N THR A 265 -35.95 22.47 13.02
CA THR A 265 -36.26 23.72 13.73
C THR A 265 -37.64 24.28 13.37
N ASN A 266 -38.05 24.24 12.10
CA ASN A 266 -39.36 24.74 11.68
C ASN A 266 -40.53 23.88 12.19
N PHE A 267 -40.34 22.56 12.37
CA PHE A 267 -41.38 21.71 12.97
C PHE A 267 -41.60 22.00 14.47
N ALA A 268 -40.58 22.51 15.17
CA ALA A 268 -40.67 22.87 16.59
C ALA A 268 -41.32 24.25 16.85
N LEU A 269 -41.36 25.13 15.84
CA LEU A 269 -41.93 26.48 15.95
C LEU A 269 -43.35 26.61 15.37
N GLY A 270 -43.84 25.59 14.66
CA GLY A 270 -45.19 25.57 14.07
C GLY A 270 -46.35 25.18 15.02
N SER A 271 -46.09 24.94 16.31
CA SER A 271 -47.10 24.46 17.27
C SER A 271 -47.07 25.25 18.59
N GLY A 272 -47.58 26.48 18.57
CA GLY A 272 -47.70 27.31 19.77
C GLY A 272 -48.00 28.78 19.49
N GLY A 273 -49.26 29.12 19.20
CA GLY A 273 -49.61 30.51 18.83
C GLY A 273 -51.10 30.81 18.62
N VAL A 274 -52.00 30.13 19.33
CA VAL A 274 -53.44 30.46 19.28
C VAL A 274 -53.77 31.58 20.28
N GLY A 275 -54.19 32.74 19.75
CA GLY A 275 -55.21 33.59 20.37
C GLY A 275 -54.80 34.94 21.00
N ARG A 276 -55.75 35.90 20.95
CA ARG A 276 -55.76 37.26 21.57
C ARG A 276 -54.78 38.26 20.90
N SER A 277 -54.97 39.59 20.87
CA SER A 277 -56.08 40.55 21.13
C SER A 277 -55.56 41.96 20.72
N ALA A 278 -56.34 43.01 20.40
CA ALA A 278 -57.78 43.18 20.14
C ALA A 278 -58.01 44.53 19.39
N GLU A 279 -59.21 45.10 19.51
CA GLU A 279 -59.68 46.47 19.15
C GLU A 279 -58.65 47.61 19.39
N HIS A 280 -58.49 48.55 18.43
CA HIS A 280 -59.34 49.75 18.38
C HIS A 280 -59.17 50.57 17.07
#